data_AF-A0A6N8UGW3-F1
#
_entry.id   AF-A0A6N8UGW3-F1
#
_cell.length_a   1.000
_cell.length_b   1.000
_cell.length_c   1.000
_cell.angle_alpha   90.00
_cell.angle_beta   90.00
_cell.angle_gamma   90.00
#
_symmetry.space_group_name_H-M   'P 1'
#
loop_
_entity.id
_entity.type
_entity.pdbx_description
1 polymer ?
#
loop_
_entity_poly.entity_id
_entity_poly.type
_entity_poly.pdbx_seq_one_letter_code
_entity_poly.pdbx_strand_id
1 'polypeptide(L)'
;MVIAAILYLLLLSLVSVNVVQAFNQPIVLAAIPIILAIVVVGGLYSWRTTRRTLLLSLGYTGMVGLSAVAITFALPALEIIFQGESGSWTSRLAPLFVVAIALYITGLWIEAASMRQTDALEWLARFLGGPSLYLTMVTALILCAGTLLLMEWIEGVVEIAHNVTQRFLSRGIIPPVTVFIFYWGVLLLLSKWWNAFFLRLSMNKWENDDGPVANSNIDRVRNVARDADSLDVQLQFLWRRHDESYLVPRYISFATPVLGFIGTVLGISLAADGIRGIISSESGLSGLSSELGAAISPLGIAFDTTLIALSLSIALALLLALVQRGEERTLTSLERYLRDNVRVH
;
A
#
# COMPACT_ATOMS: atom_id res chain seq x y z
N MET A 1 22.50 -9.80 -7.00
CA MET A 1 22.00 -10.68 -5.93
C MET A 1 22.75 -10.48 -4.62
N VAL A 2 24.08 -10.66 -4.57
CA VAL A 2 24.87 -10.44 -3.33
C VAL A 2 24.67 -9.04 -2.75
N ILE A 3 24.73 -7.99 -3.59
CA ILE A 3 24.47 -6.61 -3.18
C ILE A 3 23.05 -6.43 -2.61
N ALA A 4 22.03 -7.03 -3.24
CA ALA A 4 20.64 -6.94 -2.76
C ALA A 4 20.45 -7.66 -1.42
N ALA A 5 21.08 -8.81 -1.22
CA ALA A 5 21.04 -9.54 0.05
C ALA A 5 21.77 -8.79 1.19
N ILE A 6 22.92 -8.15 0.88
CA ILE A 6 23.65 -7.31 1.84
C ILE A 6 22.83 -6.08 2.22
N LEU A 7 22.26 -5.38 1.24
CA LEU A 7 21.46 -4.19 1.48
C LEU A 7 20.19 -4.51 2.29
N TYR A 8 19.62 -5.69 2.02
CA TYR A 8 18.45 -6.20 2.72
C TYR A 8 18.75 -6.59 4.19
N LEU A 9 19.87 -7.27 4.46
CA LEU A 9 20.32 -7.57 5.82
C LEU A 9 20.65 -6.30 6.60
N LEU A 10 21.23 -5.30 5.93
CA LEU A 10 21.52 -3.99 6.51
C LEU A 10 20.23 -3.27 6.90
N LEU A 11 19.21 -3.28 6.03
CA LEU A 11 17.88 -2.73 6.34
C LEU A 11 17.23 -3.45 7.53
N LEU A 12 17.27 -4.78 7.57
CA LEU A 12 16.67 -5.56 8.67
C LEU A 12 17.39 -5.32 10.01
N SER A 13 18.72 -5.12 9.97
CA SER A 13 19.49 -4.72 11.14
C SER A 13 19.12 -3.31 11.63
N LEU A 14 18.86 -2.38 10.70
CA LEU A 14 18.43 -1.03 11.03
C LEU A 14 17.03 -1.02 11.65
N VAL A 15 16.12 -1.87 11.17
CA VAL A 15 14.80 -2.07 11.81
C VAL A 15 14.99 -2.55 13.24
N SER A 16 15.77 -3.62 13.44
CA SER A 16 15.98 -4.20 14.77
C SER A 16 16.54 -3.19 15.79
N VAL A 17 17.57 -2.43 15.38
CA VAL A 17 18.18 -1.41 16.24
C VAL A 17 17.20 -0.29 16.57
N ASN A 18 16.44 0.19 15.58
CA ASN A 18 15.46 1.26 15.82
C ASN A 18 14.29 0.78 16.68
N VAL A 19 13.80 -0.46 16.53
CA VAL A 19 12.76 -1.02 17.40
C VAL A 19 13.21 -0.98 18.86
N VAL A 20 14.45 -1.36 19.14
CA VAL A 20 14.97 -1.38 20.51
C VAL A 20 15.17 0.03 21.07
N GLN A 21 15.62 0.99 20.26
CA GLN A 21 15.68 2.40 20.66
C GLN A 21 14.28 3.02 20.86
N ALA A 22 13.30 2.60 20.07
CA ALA A 22 11.92 3.05 20.13
C ALA A 22 11.08 2.39 21.23
N PHE A 23 11.63 1.45 22.00
CA PHE A 23 10.97 0.90 23.21
C PHE A 23 11.83 1.01 24.47
N ASN A 24 12.97 1.73 24.38
CA ASN A 24 13.96 1.88 25.45
C ASN A 24 14.41 0.52 26.06
N GLN A 25 14.40 -0.53 25.23
CA GLN A 25 14.79 -1.88 25.63
C GLN A 25 16.33 -2.02 25.58
N PRO A 26 16.93 -2.97 26.32
CA PRO A 26 18.37 -3.17 26.27
C PRO A 26 18.82 -3.56 24.85
N ILE A 27 19.89 -2.90 24.37
CA ILE A 27 20.48 -3.08 23.02
C ILE A 27 20.75 -4.55 22.66
N VAL A 28 20.96 -5.40 23.67
CA VAL A 28 21.18 -6.85 23.52
C VAL A 28 19.98 -7.55 22.87
N LEU A 29 18.75 -7.08 23.09
CA LEU A 29 17.55 -7.63 22.41
C LEU A 29 17.55 -7.32 20.91
N ALA A 30 18.23 -6.25 20.45
CA ALA A 30 18.34 -5.92 19.03
C ALA A 30 19.25 -6.91 18.28
N ALA A 31 20.14 -7.59 19.00
CA ALA A 31 21.05 -8.56 18.42
C ALA A 31 20.33 -9.86 18.03
N ILE A 32 19.24 -10.23 18.70
CA ILE A 32 18.55 -11.50 18.48
C ILE A 32 17.94 -11.61 17.08
N PRO A 33 17.17 -10.61 16.57
CA PRO A 33 16.64 -10.66 15.20
C PRO A 33 17.75 -10.60 14.14
N ILE A 34 18.83 -9.86 14.42
CA ILE A 34 19.98 -9.69 13.52
C ILE A 34 20.74 -11.02 13.39
N ILE A 35 21.01 -11.68 14.51
CA ILE A 35 21.67 -12.99 14.55
C ILE A 35 20.78 -14.04 13.88
N LEU A 36 19.47 -14.04 14.14
CA LEU A 36 18.53 -14.97 13.48
C LEU A 36 18.53 -14.77 11.95
N ALA A 37 18.50 -13.52 11.47
CA ALA A 37 18.55 -13.22 10.04
C ALA A 37 19.89 -13.64 9.39
N ILE A 38 21.01 -13.40 10.07
CA ILE A 38 22.35 -13.82 9.61
C ILE A 38 22.46 -15.35 9.58
N VAL A 39 21.93 -16.06 10.59
CA VAL A 39 21.94 -17.53 10.64
C VAL A 39 21.08 -18.15 9.55
N VAL A 40 19.89 -17.58 9.29
CA VAL A 40 19.01 -18.03 8.19
C VAL A 40 19.68 -17.82 6.84
N VAL A 41 20.32 -16.67 6.61
CA VAL A 41 21.02 -16.39 5.34
C VAL A 41 22.31 -17.23 5.22
N GLY A 42 23.05 -17.43 6.30
CA GLY A 42 24.24 -18.30 6.33
C GLY A 42 23.91 -19.75 6.02
N GLY A 43 22.81 -20.27 6.58
CA GLY A 43 22.30 -21.61 6.25
C GLY A 43 21.81 -21.76 4.82
N LEU A 44 21.25 -20.69 4.23
CA LEU A 44 20.85 -20.65 2.81
C LEU A 44 22.06 -20.56 1.86
N TYR A 45 23.17 -19.94 2.29
CA TYR A 45 24.40 -19.84 1.52
C TYR A 45 25.21 -21.14 1.52
N SER A 46 25.17 -21.91 2.62
CA SER A 46 25.84 -23.22 2.68
C SER A 46 25.11 -24.31 1.89
N TRP A 47 23.84 -24.10 1.55
CA TRP A 47 23.06 -25.02 0.72
C TRP A 47 23.18 -24.59 -0.76
N ARG A 48 23.52 -25.53 -1.66
CA ARG A 48 23.54 -25.34 -3.13
C ARG A 48 22.11 -25.09 -3.65
N THR A 49 21.54 -23.94 -3.34
CA THR A 49 20.14 -23.62 -3.64
C THR A 49 20.02 -22.84 -4.94
N THR A 50 19.12 -23.27 -5.82
CA THR A 50 18.83 -22.65 -7.11
C THR A 50 18.50 -21.16 -6.95
N ARG A 51 18.97 -20.28 -7.87
CA ARG A 51 18.75 -18.81 -7.80
C ARG A 51 17.30 -18.39 -7.49
N ARG A 52 16.31 -19.18 -7.94
CA ARG A 52 14.88 -18.97 -7.68
C ARG A 52 14.49 -19.12 -6.21
N THR A 53 14.97 -20.13 -5.50
CA THR A 53 14.61 -20.37 -4.10
C THR A 53 15.19 -19.29 -3.18
N LEU A 54 16.38 -18.79 -3.50
CA LEU A 54 17.02 -17.71 -2.76
C LEU A 54 16.28 -16.36 -2.92
N LEU A 55 15.75 -16.06 -4.11
CA LEU A 55 14.91 -14.88 -4.32
C LEU A 55 13.58 -14.98 -3.57
N LEU A 56 12.96 -16.16 -3.55
CA LEU A 56 11.73 -16.40 -2.80
C LEU A 56 11.95 -16.25 -1.29
N SER A 57 13.02 -16.81 -0.74
CA SER A 57 13.34 -16.68 0.69
C SER A 57 13.58 -15.22 1.09
N LEU A 58 14.28 -14.44 0.25
CA LEU A 58 14.47 -13.00 0.44
C LEU A 58 13.15 -12.22 0.43
N GLY A 59 12.20 -12.63 -0.42
CA GLY A 59 10.86 -12.05 -0.44
C GLY A 59 10.09 -12.33 0.86
N TYR A 60 10.13 -13.57 1.36
CA TYR A 60 9.47 -13.94 2.62
C TYR A 60 10.08 -13.24 3.84
N THR A 61 11.41 -13.16 3.93
CA THR A 61 12.04 -12.35 4.99
C THR A 61 11.64 -10.88 4.84
N GLY A 62 11.53 -10.38 3.60
CA GLY A 62 10.96 -9.07 3.21
C GLY A 62 9.68 -8.75 3.95
N MET A 63 8.73 -9.65 3.79
CA MET A 63 7.39 -9.56 4.38
C MET A 63 7.44 -9.58 5.91
N VAL A 64 8.25 -10.44 6.52
CA VAL A 64 8.40 -10.51 7.98
C VAL A 64 8.97 -9.20 8.54
N GLY A 65 9.99 -8.62 7.88
CA GLY A 65 10.56 -7.34 8.27
C GLY A 65 9.56 -6.19 8.20
N LEU A 66 8.79 -6.08 7.11
CA LEU A 66 7.71 -5.10 6.98
C LEU A 66 6.65 -5.26 8.07
N SER A 67 6.24 -6.49 8.37
CA SER A 67 5.23 -6.75 9.41
C SER A 67 5.73 -6.38 10.80
N ALA A 68 7.02 -6.61 11.10
CA ALA A 68 7.63 -6.15 12.35
C ALA A 68 7.64 -4.62 12.47
N VAL A 69 7.96 -3.92 11.38
CA VAL A 69 7.87 -2.44 11.34
C VAL A 69 6.43 -1.99 11.54
N ALA A 70 5.46 -2.62 10.88
CA ALA A 70 4.05 -2.29 11.03
C ALA A 70 3.54 -2.44 12.47
N ILE A 71 3.92 -3.51 13.16
CA ILE A 71 3.58 -3.72 14.58
C ILE A 71 4.20 -2.62 15.46
N THR A 72 5.45 -2.25 15.17
CA THR A 72 6.16 -1.19 15.90
C THR A 72 5.47 0.16 15.78
N PHE A 73 4.94 0.47 14.59
CA PHE A 73 4.19 1.69 14.34
C PHE A 73 2.73 1.64 14.85
N ALA A 74 2.14 0.46 14.93
CA ALA A 74 0.74 0.30 15.32
C ALA A 74 0.48 0.70 16.77
N LEU A 75 1.39 0.36 17.69
CA LEU A 75 1.25 0.68 19.12
C LEU A 75 1.09 2.20 19.38
N PRO A 76 2.04 3.06 18.99
CA PRO A 76 1.92 4.50 19.22
C PRO A 76 0.77 5.12 18.40
N ALA A 77 0.48 4.61 17.20
CA ALA A 77 -0.68 5.08 16.43
C ALA A 77 -2.01 4.79 17.15
N LEU A 78 -2.15 3.65 17.81
CA LEU A 78 -3.34 3.31 18.60
C LEU A 78 -3.46 4.19 19.85
N GLU A 79 -2.34 4.49 20.53
CA GLU A 79 -2.33 5.43 21.67
C GLU A 79 -2.84 6.81 21.24
N ILE A 80 -2.37 7.34 20.11
CA ILE A 80 -2.84 8.63 19.57
C ILE A 80 -4.34 8.59 19.26
N ILE A 81 -4.83 7.50 18.65
CA ILE A 81 -6.23 7.36 18.26
C ILE A 81 -7.16 7.28 19.48
N PHE A 82 -6.75 6.59 20.55
CA PHE A 82 -7.63 6.32 21.70
C PHE A 82 -7.43 7.24 22.89
N GLN A 83 -6.21 7.75 23.09
CA GLN A 83 -5.82 8.52 24.28
C GLN A 83 -5.48 9.98 23.94
N GLY A 84 -5.23 10.32 22.68
CA GLY A 84 -4.96 11.70 22.25
C GLY A 84 -3.62 12.28 22.74
N GLU A 85 -2.73 11.44 23.27
CA GLU A 85 -1.38 11.80 23.70
C GLU A 85 -0.36 10.93 22.95
N SER A 86 0.75 11.53 22.48
CA SER A 86 1.97 10.76 22.20
C SER A 86 2.94 10.80 23.36
N GLY A 87 3.47 9.63 23.69
CA GLY A 87 4.77 9.56 24.35
C GLY A 87 5.88 10.14 23.46
N SER A 88 7.07 10.37 24.03
CA SER A 88 8.28 10.93 23.36
C SER A 88 8.81 10.19 22.12
N TRP A 89 8.06 9.22 21.59
CA TRP A 89 8.41 8.29 20.53
C TRP A 89 8.35 8.91 19.12
N THR A 90 7.54 9.95 18.90
CA THR A 90 7.33 10.61 17.59
C THR A 90 8.63 11.03 16.90
N SER A 91 9.57 11.60 17.66
CA SER A 91 10.89 12.01 17.14
C SER A 91 11.84 10.85 16.81
N ARG A 92 11.63 9.66 17.41
CA ARG A 92 12.52 8.50 17.29
C ARG A 92 12.11 7.53 16.17
N LEU A 93 10.89 7.66 15.64
CA LEU A 93 10.31 6.72 14.67
C LEU A 93 10.51 7.13 13.19
N ALA A 94 10.93 8.36 12.91
CA ALA A 94 11.22 8.86 11.56
C ALA A 94 12.15 7.95 10.72
N PRO A 95 13.29 7.44 11.24
CA PRO A 95 14.15 6.53 10.46
C PRO A 95 13.47 5.20 10.11
N LEU A 96 12.57 4.68 10.95
CA LEU A 96 11.82 3.45 10.66
C LEU A 96 10.87 3.60 9.48
N PHE A 97 10.33 4.80 9.26
CA PHE A 97 9.45 5.09 8.13
C PHE A 97 10.19 5.01 6.80
N VAL A 98 11.40 5.60 6.75
CA VAL A 98 12.27 5.54 5.57
C VAL A 98 12.68 4.09 5.27
N VAL A 99 12.98 3.31 6.31
CA VAL A 99 13.33 1.89 6.17
C VAL A 99 12.14 1.07 5.66
N ALA A 100 10.91 1.35 6.09
CA ALA A 100 9.71 0.68 5.58
C ALA A 100 9.52 0.90 4.07
N ILE A 101 9.67 2.15 3.61
CA ILE A 101 9.58 2.48 2.17
C ILE A 101 10.68 1.76 1.40
N ALA A 102 11.91 1.75 1.93
CA ALA A 102 13.02 1.03 1.30
C ALA A 102 12.77 -0.49 1.22
N LEU A 103 12.21 -1.11 2.26
CA LEU A 103 11.82 -2.52 2.26
C LEU A 103 10.70 -2.82 1.25
N TYR A 104 9.70 -1.94 1.15
CA TYR A 104 8.63 -2.05 0.15
C TYR A 104 9.17 -2.01 -1.29
N ILE A 105 9.99 -1.00 -1.60
CA ILE A 105 10.60 -0.86 -2.94
C ILE A 105 11.50 -2.07 -3.25
N THR A 106 12.28 -2.53 -2.27
CA THR A 106 13.12 -3.71 -2.43
C THR A 106 12.27 -4.97 -2.66
N GLY A 107 11.13 -5.09 -1.98
CA GLY A 107 10.15 -6.15 -2.19
C GLY A 107 9.57 -6.17 -3.61
N LEU A 108 9.13 -5.01 -4.11
CA LEU A 108 8.65 -4.87 -5.50
C LEU A 108 9.74 -5.26 -6.51
N TRP A 109 10.98 -4.86 -6.24
CA TRP A 109 12.11 -5.19 -7.12
C TRP A 109 12.43 -6.70 -7.10
N ILE A 110 12.35 -7.35 -5.95
CA ILE A 110 12.53 -8.81 -5.82
C ILE A 110 11.40 -9.56 -6.55
N GLU A 111 10.14 -9.14 -6.39
CA GLU A 111 9.00 -9.70 -7.13
C GLU A 111 9.26 -9.57 -8.65
N ALA A 112 9.60 -8.37 -9.14
CA ALA A 112 9.91 -8.14 -10.55
C ALA A 112 11.13 -8.95 -11.05
N ALA A 113 12.17 -9.10 -10.24
CA ALA A 113 13.35 -9.90 -10.58
C ALA A 113 13.03 -11.40 -10.64
N SER A 114 12.15 -11.89 -9.77
CA SER A 114 11.70 -13.30 -9.77
C SER A 114 10.86 -13.64 -11.01
N MET A 115 10.11 -12.67 -11.53
CA MET A 115 9.28 -12.80 -12.73
C MET A 115 10.12 -13.07 -14.00
N ARG A 116 11.38 -12.63 -14.06
CA ARG A 116 12.23 -12.79 -15.26
C ARG A 116 12.61 -14.25 -15.57
N GLN A 117 12.27 -15.21 -14.71
CA GLN A 117 12.60 -16.64 -14.84
C GLN A 117 11.42 -17.55 -15.26
N THR A 118 10.19 -17.06 -15.38
CA THR A 118 9.00 -17.88 -15.69
C THR A 118 8.70 -17.97 -17.19
N ASP A 119 7.79 -18.87 -17.59
CA ASP A 119 7.20 -18.88 -18.94
C ASP A 119 6.57 -17.54 -19.29
N ALA A 120 6.60 -17.18 -20.58
CA ALA A 120 6.17 -15.86 -21.05
C ALA A 120 4.69 -15.55 -20.75
N LEU A 121 3.81 -16.55 -20.88
CA LEU A 121 2.40 -16.43 -20.51
C LEU A 121 2.20 -16.31 -19.00
N GLU A 122 2.91 -17.13 -18.23
CA GLU A 122 2.81 -17.06 -16.78
C GLU A 122 3.41 -15.75 -16.26
N TRP A 123 4.44 -15.23 -16.93
CA TRP A 123 5.00 -13.91 -16.71
C TRP A 123 3.96 -12.80 -16.95
N LEU A 124 3.29 -12.80 -18.11
CA LEU A 124 2.21 -11.86 -18.44
C LEU A 124 1.04 -11.97 -17.45
N ALA A 125 0.61 -13.19 -17.13
CA ALA A 125 -0.50 -13.43 -16.22
C ALA A 125 -0.20 -12.98 -14.79
N ARG A 126 1.01 -13.24 -14.27
CA ARG A 126 1.44 -12.76 -12.94
C ARG A 126 1.59 -11.25 -12.90
N PHE A 127 2.04 -10.67 -14.00
CA PHE A 127 2.20 -9.22 -14.13
C PHE A 127 0.85 -8.49 -14.12
N LEU A 128 -0.14 -8.99 -14.88
CA LEU A 128 -1.52 -8.48 -14.90
C LEU A 128 -2.24 -8.74 -13.57
N GLY A 129 -1.89 -9.83 -12.88
CA GLY A 129 -2.45 -10.22 -11.58
C GLY A 129 -2.23 -9.21 -10.45
N GLY A 130 -1.33 -8.23 -10.64
CA GLY A 130 -1.09 -7.15 -9.68
C GLY A 130 -0.15 -7.54 -8.53
N PRO A 131 0.20 -6.58 -7.66
CA PRO A 131 1.08 -6.82 -6.51
C PRO A 131 0.43 -7.72 -5.46
N SER A 132 1.25 -8.27 -4.57
CA SER A 132 0.72 -8.99 -3.41
C SER A 132 -0.12 -8.09 -2.49
N LEU A 133 -1.36 -8.51 -2.24
CA LEU A 133 -2.31 -7.76 -1.39
C LEU A 133 -1.78 -7.56 0.02
N TYR A 134 -1.15 -8.60 0.59
CA TYR A 134 -0.56 -8.55 1.92
C TYR A 134 0.51 -7.46 2.05
N LEU A 135 1.45 -7.43 1.11
CA LEU A 135 2.59 -6.51 1.14
C LEU A 135 2.11 -5.05 1.02
N THR A 136 1.16 -4.79 0.12
CA THR A 136 0.57 -3.45 -0.03
C THR A 136 -0.25 -3.04 1.20
N MET A 137 -0.98 -3.97 1.82
CA MET A 137 -1.76 -3.71 3.03
C MET A 137 -0.87 -3.37 4.23
N VAL A 138 0.18 -4.15 4.49
CA VAL A 138 1.13 -3.90 5.59
C VAL A 138 1.84 -2.56 5.40
N THR A 139 2.22 -2.26 4.16
CA THR A 139 2.86 -0.97 3.84
C THR A 139 1.89 0.19 4.01
N ALA A 140 0.62 0.04 3.61
CA ALA A 140 -0.41 1.06 3.83
C ALA A 140 -0.63 1.32 5.33
N LEU A 141 -0.56 0.28 6.17
CA LEU A 141 -0.67 0.43 7.62
C LEU A 141 0.49 1.25 8.18
N ILE A 142 1.71 0.99 7.72
CA ILE A 142 2.90 1.78 8.11
C ILE A 142 2.77 3.23 7.63
N LEU A 143 2.33 3.44 6.38
CA LEU A 143 2.11 4.79 5.84
C LEU A 143 1.08 5.56 6.68
N CYS A 144 -0.04 4.92 7.01
CA CYS A 144 -1.08 5.52 7.85
C CYS A 144 -0.53 5.89 9.23
N ALA A 145 0.07 4.93 9.95
CA ALA A 145 0.64 5.17 11.27
C ALA A 145 1.73 6.26 11.24
N GLY A 146 2.61 6.22 10.24
CA GLY A 146 3.62 7.25 10.03
C GLY A 146 3.03 8.64 9.76
N THR A 147 1.93 8.72 9.01
CA THR A 147 1.25 10.01 8.77
C THR A 147 0.57 10.57 10.01
N LEU A 148 0.01 9.72 10.88
CA LEU A 148 -0.54 10.17 12.16
C LEU A 148 0.55 10.73 13.08
N LEU A 149 1.66 10.00 13.20
CA LEU A 149 2.82 10.46 13.98
C LEU A 149 3.42 11.76 13.42
N LEU A 150 3.46 11.90 12.09
CA LEU A 150 3.93 13.11 11.45
C LEU A 150 3.01 14.29 11.73
N MET A 151 1.69 14.10 11.65
CA MET A 151 0.71 15.17 11.94
C MET A 151 0.87 15.71 13.36
N GLU A 152 1.09 14.82 14.32
CA GLU A 152 1.31 15.19 15.72
C GLU A 152 2.69 15.85 15.95
N TRP A 153 3.73 15.37 15.29
CA TRP A 153 5.03 16.05 15.33
C TRP A 153 4.95 17.48 14.78
N ILE A 154 4.21 17.67 13.67
CA ILE A 154 4.00 19.00 13.08
C ILE A 154 3.17 19.89 14.01
N GLU A 155 2.19 19.34 14.73
CA GLU A 155 1.42 20.08 15.74
C GLU A 155 2.33 20.70 16.82
N GLY A 156 3.38 19.99 17.26
CA GLY A 156 4.35 20.51 18.22
C GLY A 156 5.30 21.59 17.68
N VAL A 157 5.39 21.75 16.35
CA VAL A 157 6.36 22.66 15.69
C VAL A 157 5.67 23.88 15.06
N VAL A 158 4.44 23.73 14.56
CA VAL A 158 3.73 24.74 13.77
C VAL A 158 2.35 25.02 14.36
N GLU A 159 2.13 26.23 14.87
CA GLU A 159 0.87 26.67 15.50
C GLU A 159 -0.33 26.61 14.52
N ILE A 160 -0.10 26.85 13.23
CA ILE A 160 -1.14 26.74 12.18
C ILE A 160 -1.59 25.27 12.01
N ALA A 161 -0.69 24.31 12.21
CA ALA A 161 -0.99 22.89 12.07
C ALA A 161 -1.76 22.33 13.27
N HIS A 162 -1.64 22.95 14.44
CA HIS A 162 -2.38 22.58 15.64
C HIS A 162 -3.90 22.52 15.37
N ASN A 163 -4.45 23.54 14.72
CA ASN A 163 -5.88 23.57 14.38
C ASN A 163 -6.31 22.45 13.42
N VAL A 164 -5.44 22.00 12.52
CA VAL A 164 -5.74 20.95 11.53
C VAL A 164 -5.58 19.57 12.16
N THR A 165 -4.51 19.35 12.92
CA THR A 165 -4.20 18.08 13.59
C THR A 165 -5.18 17.79 14.72
N GLN A 166 -5.44 18.75 15.60
CA GLN A 166 -6.48 18.64 16.64
C GLN A 166 -7.82 18.29 16.02
N ARG A 167 -8.18 18.98 14.93
CA ARG A 167 -9.40 18.67 14.19
C ARG A 167 -9.35 17.28 13.64
N PHE A 168 -8.28 16.79 13.04
CA PHE A 168 -8.20 15.46 12.43
C PHE A 168 -8.22 14.30 13.44
N LEU A 169 -7.52 14.45 14.58
CA LEU A 169 -7.41 13.43 15.62
C LEU A 169 -8.65 13.37 16.53
N SER A 170 -9.31 14.50 16.77
CA SER A 170 -10.55 14.56 17.59
C SER A 170 -11.77 13.89 16.95
N ARG A 171 -11.69 13.40 15.71
CA ARG A 171 -12.83 12.84 14.95
C ARG A 171 -12.97 11.33 15.07
N GLY A 172 -12.23 10.71 15.99
CA GLY A 172 -12.26 9.28 16.26
C GLY A 172 -11.61 8.44 15.16
N ILE A 173 -12.10 7.21 14.97
CA ILE A 173 -11.44 6.17 14.18
C ILE A 173 -11.60 6.35 12.65
N ILE A 174 -12.56 7.15 12.19
CA ILE A 174 -12.97 7.19 10.77
C ILE A 174 -11.90 7.84 9.87
N PRO A 175 -11.30 9.01 10.20
CA PRO A 175 -10.24 9.58 9.37
C PRO A 175 -9.00 8.68 9.25
N PRO A 176 -8.44 8.09 10.33
CA PRO A 176 -7.35 7.13 10.21
C PRO A 176 -7.67 5.94 9.30
N VAL A 177 -8.87 5.36 9.41
CA VAL A 177 -9.31 4.24 8.56
C VAL A 177 -9.43 4.67 7.10
N THR A 178 -9.94 5.88 6.85
CA THR A 178 -10.07 6.44 5.50
C THR A 178 -8.69 6.66 4.86
N VAL A 179 -7.74 7.21 5.62
CA VAL A 179 -6.35 7.42 5.17
C VAL A 179 -5.65 6.08 4.89
N PHE A 180 -5.84 5.08 5.75
CA PHE A 180 -5.33 3.73 5.53
C PHE A 180 -5.84 3.13 4.21
N ILE A 181 -7.16 3.16 3.99
CA ILE A 181 -7.79 2.62 2.77
C ILE A 181 -7.32 3.40 1.54
N PHE A 182 -7.21 4.72 1.64
CA PHE A 182 -6.66 5.55 0.57
C PHE A 182 -5.23 5.15 0.21
N TYR A 183 -4.33 5.04 1.19
CA TYR A 183 -2.95 4.60 0.93
C TYR A 183 -2.89 3.20 0.35
N TRP A 184 -3.72 2.28 0.82
CA TRP A 184 -3.77 0.93 0.29
C TRP A 184 -4.19 0.93 -1.19
N GLY A 185 -5.23 1.70 -1.54
CA GLY A 185 -5.66 1.89 -2.92
C GLY A 185 -4.57 2.50 -3.81
N VAL A 186 -3.93 3.57 -3.35
CA VAL A 186 -2.84 4.23 -4.07
C VAL A 186 -1.68 3.27 -4.29
N LEU A 187 -1.25 2.49 -3.28
CA LEU A 187 -0.16 1.53 -3.42
C LEU A 187 -0.51 0.41 -4.41
N LEU A 188 -1.72 -0.15 -4.36
CA LEU A 188 -2.15 -1.16 -5.32
C LEU A 188 -2.08 -0.64 -6.76
N LEU A 189 -2.54 0.59 -6.97
CA LEU A 189 -2.58 1.20 -8.29
C LEU A 189 -1.20 1.66 -8.76
N LEU A 190 -0.35 2.20 -7.88
CA LEU A 190 1.02 2.56 -8.20
C LEU A 190 1.84 1.34 -8.58
N SER A 191 1.68 0.21 -7.88
CA SER A 191 2.31 -1.05 -8.26
C SER A 191 1.83 -1.54 -9.63
N LYS A 192 0.52 -1.45 -9.92
CA LYS A 192 -0.01 -1.81 -11.24
C LYS A 192 0.52 -0.89 -12.34
N TRP A 193 0.58 0.42 -12.08
CA TRP A 193 1.16 1.40 -12.98
C TRP A 193 2.63 1.12 -13.24
N TRP A 194 3.40 0.84 -12.17
CA TRP A 194 4.81 0.47 -12.25
C TRP A 194 5.01 -0.75 -13.13
N ASN A 195 4.22 -1.80 -12.89
CA ASN A 195 4.19 -2.98 -13.73
C ASN A 195 3.93 -2.52 -15.18
N ALA A 196 2.73 -1.99 -15.48
CA ALA A 196 2.31 -1.61 -16.84
C ALA A 196 3.36 -0.79 -17.60
N PHE A 197 4.04 0.14 -16.92
CA PHE A 197 5.15 0.91 -17.46
C PHE A 197 6.33 0.03 -17.94
N PHE A 198 6.76 -0.95 -17.14
CA PHE A 198 7.81 -1.90 -17.53
C PHE A 198 7.40 -2.81 -18.70
N LEU A 199 6.14 -3.25 -18.77
CA LEU A 199 5.67 -4.02 -19.93
C LEU A 199 5.68 -3.16 -21.19
N ARG A 200 5.22 -1.92 -21.11
CA ARG A 200 5.26 -1.00 -22.25
C ARG A 200 6.69 -0.76 -22.74
N LEU A 201 7.64 -0.57 -21.83
CA LEU A 201 9.06 -0.47 -22.18
C LEU A 201 9.60 -1.75 -22.82
N SER A 202 9.09 -2.92 -22.41
CA SER A 202 9.47 -4.20 -22.99
C SER A 202 8.90 -4.35 -24.40
N MET A 203 7.62 -4.02 -24.61
CA MET A 203 6.98 -4.10 -25.94
C MET A 203 7.59 -3.14 -26.96
N ASN A 204 7.94 -1.90 -26.55
CA ASN A 204 8.63 -0.97 -27.44
C ASN A 204 9.99 -1.51 -27.92
N LYS A 205 10.63 -2.39 -27.14
CA LYS A 205 11.83 -3.09 -27.60
C LYS A 205 11.47 -4.21 -28.57
N TRP A 206 10.38 -4.94 -28.35
CA TRP A 206 9.96 -6.04 -29.23
C TRP A 206 9.59 -5.56 -30.64
N GLU A 207 9.00 -4.37 -30.75
CA GLU A 207 8.63 -3.77 -32.04
C GLU A 207 9.83 -3.27 -32.86
N ASN A 208 10.95 -2.96 -32.21
CA ASN A 208 12.13 -2.35 -32.86
C ASN A 208 13.32 -3.32 -33.01
N ASP A 209 13.20 -4.58 -32.57
CA ASP A 209 14.32 -5.54 -32.53
C ASP A 209 14.13 -6.62 -33.62
N ASP A 210 14.52 -6.30 -34.85
CA ASP A 210 14.60 -7.22 -36.00
C ASP A 210 15.90 -8.08 -35.99
N GLY A 211 16.67 -8.03 -34.89
CA GLY A 211 18.02 -8.63 -34.79
C GLY A 211 18.05 -10.13 -34.39
N PRO A 212 19.13 -10.87 -34.71
CA PRO A 212 19.28 -12.31 -34.44
C PRO A 212 19.45 -12.68 -32.96
N VAL A 213 19.50 -11.70 -32.05
CA VAL A 213 19.55 -11.92 -30.59
C VAL A 213 18.16 -11.71 -30.02
N ALA A 214 17.23 -12.57 -30.43
CA ALA A 214 15.89 -12.60 -29.88
C ALA A 214 15.98 -12.82 -28.36
N ASN A 215 15.47 -11.86 -27.60
CA ASN A 215 15.29 -12.02 -26.16
C ASN A 215 14.47 -13.30 -25.93
N SER A 216 14.91 -14.19 -25.04
CA SER A 216 14.26 -15.50 -24.80
C SER A 216 12.75 -15.40 -24.53
N ASN A 217 12.29 -14.27 -24.00
CA ASN A 217 10.89 -14.03 -23.73
C ASN A 217 10.09 -13.70 -25.01
N ILE A 218 10.67 -13.00 -25.98
CA ILE A 218 10.03 -12.67 -27.27
C ILE A 218 9.77 -13.94 -28.06
N ASP A 219 10.78 -14.82 -28.15
CA ASP A 219 10.63 -16.12 -28.81
C ASP A 219 9.56 -16.97 -28.13
N ARG A 220 9.50 -16.94 -26.79
CA ARG A 220 8.49 -17.68 -26.03
C ARG A 220 7.07 -17.12 -26.23
N VAL A 221 6.91 -15.79 -26.27
CA VAL A 221 5.64 -15.12 -26.60
C VAL A 221 5.22 -15.44 -28.05
N ARG A 222 6.18 -15.47 -28.99
CA ARG A 222 5.92 -15.83 -30.39
C ARG A 222 5.56 -17.31 -30.55
N ASN A 223 6.21 -18.21 -29.81
CA ASN A 223 5.90 -19.63 -29.83
C ASN A 223 4.49 -19.93 -29.32
N VAL A 224 3.98 -19.09 -28.42
CA VAL A 224 2.61 -19.14 -27.94
C VAL A 224 1.61 -18.73 -29.03
N ALA A 225 1.98 -17.79 -29.90
CA ALA A 225 1.20 -17.37 -31.05
C ALA A 225 1.30 -18.34 -32.26
N ARG A 226 1.85 -19.56 -32.11
CA ARG A 226 1.92 -20.52 -33.23
C ARG A 226 0.60 -21.24 -33.50
N ASP A 227 -0.28 -21.34 -32.51
CA ASP A 227 -1.54 -22.06 -32.63
C ASP A 227 -2.72 -21.11 -32.37
N ALA A 228 -3.47 -20.83 -33.44
CA ALA A 228 -4.57 -19.87 -33.47
C ALA A 228 -5.70 -20.24 -32.49
N ASP A 229 -6.06 -21.52 -32.43
CA ASP A 229 -7.15 -22.01 -31.56
C ASP A 229 -6.77 -21.87 -30.08
N SER A 230 -5.49 -22.05 -29.75
CA SER A 230 -4.99 -21.87 -28.39
C SER A 230 -4.82 -20.40 -27.99
N LEU A 231 -4.58 -19.51 -28.96
CA LEU A 231 -4.29 -18.10 -28.69
C LEU A 231 -5.50 -17.37 -28.10
N ASP A 232 -6.70 -17.57 -28.65
CA ASP A 232 -7.91 -16.91 -28.17
C ASP A 232 -8.22 -17.28 -26.71
N VAL A 233 -8.05 -18.55 -26.36
CA VAL A 233 -8.24 -19.03 -24.97
C VAL A 233 -7.27 -18.33 -24.02
N GLN A 234 -6.01 -18.17 -24.43
CA GLN A 234 -4.99 -17.53 -23.60
C GLN A 234 -5.19 -16.02 -23.47
N LEU A 235 -5.58 -15.33 -24.55
CA LEU A 235 -5.94 -13.92 -24.51
C LEU A 235 -7.13 -13.68 -23.59
N GLN A 236 -8.18 -14.50 -23.68
CA GLN A 236 -9.32 -14.44 -22.76
C GLN A 236 -8.89 -14.65 -21.31
N PHE A 237 -7.95 -15.56 -21.05
CA PHE A 237 -7.39 -15.75 -19.72
C PHE A 237 -6.64 -14.50 -19.22
N LEU A 238 -5.84 -13.85 -20.07
CA LEU A 238 -5.13 -12.61 -19.69
C LEU A 238 -6.09 -11.45 -19.40
N TRP A 239 -7.11 -11.27 -20.22
CA TRP A 239 -8.18 -10.27 -19.98
C TRP A 239 -8.94 -10.53 -18.68
N ARG A 240 -9.29 -11.78 -18.41
CA ARG A 240 -9.93 -12.17 -17.15
C ARG A 240 -9.03 -11.89 -15.95
N ARG A 241 -7.74 -12.22 -16.03
CA ARG A 241 -6.75 -11.93 -14.97
C ARG A 241 -6.59 -10.43 -14.72
N HIS A 242 -6.57 -9.64 -15.78
CA HIS A 242 -6.62 -8.19 -15.69
C HIS A 242 -7.85 -7.73 -14.89
N ASP A 243 -9.05 -8.14 -15.27
CA ASP A 243 -10.27 -7.69 -14.59
C ASP A 243 -10.34 -8.14 -13.13
N GLU A 244 -9.94 -9.38 -12.83
CA GLU A 244 -9.86 -9.92 -11.47
C GLU A 244 -8.91 -9.09 -10.59
N SER A 245 -7.78 -8.63 -11.14
CA SER A 245 -6.80 -7.83 -10.40
C SER A 245 -7.29 -6.43 -10.00
N TYR A 246 -8.32 -5.91 -10.68
CA TYR A 246 -8.92 -4.60 -10.37
C TYR A 246 -10.09 -4.68 -9.38
N LEU A 247 -10.50 -5.88 -8.95
CA LEU A 247 -11.59 -6.05 -7.98
C LEU A 247 -11.31 -5.31 -6.65
N VAL A 248 -10.13 -5.51 -6.07
CA VAL A 248 -9.76 -4.88 -4.78
C VAL A 248 -9.60 -3.37 -4.91
N PRO A 249 -8.85 -2.80 -5.88
CA PRO A 249 -8.80 -1.35 -6.09
C PRO A 249 -10.17 -0.69 -6.30
N ARG A 250 -11.07 -1.34 -7.08
CA ARG A 250 -12.44 -0.85 -7.29
C ARG A 250 -13.23 -0.84 -5.98
N TYR A 251 -13.13 -1.91 -5.20
CA TYR A 251 -13.80 -1.99 -3.90
C TYR A 251 -13.30 -0.92 -2.92
N ILE A 252 -11.98 -0.67 -2.86
CA ILE A 252 -11.38 0.39 -2.03
C ILE A 252 -11.87 1.78 -2.48
N SER A 253 -11.89 2.03 -3.79
CA SER A 253 -12.42 3.28 -4.35
C SER A 253 -13.89 3.49 -4.02
N PHE A 254 -14.68 2.42 -3.90
CA PHE A 254 -16.07 2.45 -3.44
C PHE A 254 -16.19 2.63 -1.92
N ALA A 255 -15.34 1.96 -1.13
CA ALA A 255 -15.40 1.97 0.33
C ALA A 255 -15.03 3.35 0.92
N THR A 256 -14.09 4.06 0.28
CA THR A 256 -13.61 5.38 0.72
C THR A 256 -14.75 6.40 0.94
N PRO A 257 -15.64 6.67 -0.05
CA PRO A 257 -16.75 7.60 0.14
C PRO A 257 -17.81 7.06 1.11
N VAL A 258 -18.05 5.75 1.14
CA VAL A 258 -18.99 5.12 2.09
C VAL A 258 -18.55 5.34 3.53
N LEU A 259 -17.26 5.26 3.82
CA LEU A 259 -16.71 5.58 5.14
C LEU A 259 -16.92 7.04 5.54
N GLY A 260 -16.83 7.97 4.58
CA GLY A 260 -17.22 9.36 4.78
C GLY A 260 -18.69 9.48 5.20
N PHE A 261 -19.59 8.85 4.47
CA PHE A 261 -21.02 8.82 4.84
C PHE A 261 -21.28 8.16 6.20
N ILE A 262 -20.56 7.09 6.55
CA ILE A 262 -20.64 6.51 7.90
C ILE A 262 -20.25 7.55 8.96
N GLY A 263 -19.24 8.38 8.66
CA GLY A 263 -18.85 9.53 9.48
C GLY A 263 -19.97 10.53 9.70
N THR A 264 -20.65 10.98 8.64
CA THR A 264 -21.80 11.91 8.81
C THR A 264 -22.93 11.30 9.62
N VAL A 265 -23.28 10.03 9.37
CA VAL A 265 -24.36 9.35 10.09
C VAL A 265 -24.07 9.30 11.59
N LEU A 266 -22.82 8.97 11.96
CA LEU A 266 -22.40 8.97 13.36
C LEU A 266 -22.42 10.37 13.97
N GLY A 267 -21.92 11.39 13.25
CA GLY A 267 -21.97 12.78 13.73
C GLY A 267 -23.37 13.33 13.92
N ILE A 268 -24.28 13.02 12.99
CA ILE A 268 -25.70 13.40 13.09
C ILE A 268 -26.36 12.70 14.28
N SER A 269 -26.09 11.41 14.48
CA SER A 269 -26.63 10.66 15.62
C SER A 269 -26.19 11.27 16.95
N LEU A 270 -24.88 11.53 17.10
CA LEU A 270 -24.31 12.13 18.32
C LEU A 270 -24.84 13.53 18.57
N ALA A 271 -25.00 14.34 17.51
CA ALA A 271 -25.58 15.68 17.65
C ALA A 271 -27.06 15.63 18.07
N ALA A 272 -27.83 14.69 17.51
CA ALA A 272 -29.22 14.49 17.89
C ALA A 272 -29.36 14.03 19.35
N ASP A 273 -28.47 13.16 19.83
CA ASP A 273 -28.40 12.75 21.24
C ASP A 273 -28.08 13.93 22.17
N GLY A 274 -27.10 14.77 21.78
CA GLY A 274 -26.75 15.98 22.53
C GLY A 274 -27.92 16.95 22.65
N ILE A 275 -28.63 17.21 21.54
CA ILE A 275 -29.82 18.09 21.54
C ILE A 275 -30.95 17.52 22.40
N ARG A 276 -31.20 16.20 22.32
CA ARG A 276 -32.20 15.54 23.18
C ARG A 276 -31.89 15.73 24.65
N GLY A 277 -30.63 15.57 25.05
CA GLY A 277 -30.18 15.76 26.44
C GLY A 277 -30.48 17.18 26.97
N ILE A 278 -30.26 18.20 26.13
CA ILE A 278 -30.55 19.60 26.47
C ILE A 278 -32.06 19.82 26.62
N ILE A 279 -32.86 19.34 25.68
CA ILE A 279 -34.33 19.50 25.71
C ILE A 279 -34.93 18.83 26.95
N SER A 280 -34.33 17.73 27.42
CA SER A 280 -34.76 17.03 28.64
C SER A 280 -34.23 17.62 29.95
N SER A 281 -33.36 18.64 29.89
CA SER A 281 -32.74 19.22 31.09
C SER A 281 -33.62 20.30 31.73
N GLU A 282 -33.67 20.34 33.07
CA GLU A 282 -34.51 21.28 33.85
C GLU A 282 -33.95 22.73 33.88
N SER A 283 -32.77 22.99 33.31
CA SER A 283 -31.99 24.23 33.51
C SER A 283 -32.52 25.48 32.80
N GLY A 284 -33.55 25.40 31.94
CA GLY A 284 -34.15 26.58 31.33
C GLY A 284 -33.22 27.41 30.42
N LEU A 285 -33.75 28.53 29.91
CA LEU A 285 -33.27 29.22 28.69
C LEU A 285 -31.92 29.98 28.80
N SER A 286 -31.24 30.04 29.95
CA SER A 286 -30.09 30.92 30.18
C SER A 286 -28.72 30.34 29.81
N GLY A 287 -28.63 29.05 29.46
CA GLY A 287 -27.40 28.35 29.01
C GLY A 287 -27.43 27.85 27.56
N LEU A 288 -28.55 28.07 26.85
CA LEU A 288 -28.87 27.38 25.60
C LEU A 288 -27.83 27.59 24.49
N SER A 289 -27.23 28.77 24.37
CA SER A 289 -26.27 29.05 23.28
C SER A 289 -24.99 28.23 23.40
N SER A 290 -24.45 28.07 24.61
CA SER A 290 -23.24 27.27 24.86
C SER A 290 -23.53 25.78 24.78
N GLU A 291 -24.66 25.34 25.35
CA GLU A 291 -25.07 23.94 25.34
C GLU A 291 -25.41 23.47 23.92
N LEU A 292 -26.12 24.29 23.14
CA LEU A 292 -26.45 24.00 21.74
C LEU A 292 -25.18 23.98 20.87
N GLY A 293 -24.22 24.87 21.13
CA GLY A 293 -22.91 24.85 20.47
C GLY A 293 -22.16 23.54 20.71
N ALA A 294 -22.15 23.04 21.95
CA ALA A 294 -21.55 21.76 22.29
C ALA A 294 -22.26 20.58 21.62
N ALA A 295 -23.60 20.59 21.56
CA ALA A 295 -24.39 19.54 20.91
C ALA A 295 -24.23 19.50 19.38
N ILE A 296 -23.95 20.64 18.72
CA ILE A 296 -23.77 20.69 17.26
C ILE A 296 -22.31 20.45 16.86
N SER A 297 -21.34 20.60 17.77
CA SER A 297 -19.91 20.37 17.49
C SER A 297 -19.59 19.02 16.79
N PRO A 298 -20.16 17.87 17.20
CA PRO A 298 -19.96 16.59 16.50
C PRO A 298 -20.41 16.59 15.03
N LEU A 299 -21.43 17.38 14.69
CA LEU A 299 -21.93 17.49 13.32
C LEU A 299 -20.92 18.21 12.41
N GLY A 300 -20.31 19.29 12.89
CA GLY A 300 -19.27 20.02 12.14
C GLY A 300 -18.05 19.13 11.88
N ILE A 301 -17.63 18.38 12.90
CA ILE A 301 -16.53 17.41 12.79
C ILE A 301 -16.82 16.36 11.71
N ALA A 302 -18.05 15.85 11.67
CA ALA A 302 -18.47 14.81 10.74
C ALA A 302 -18.63 15.29 9.29
N PHE A 303 -19.02 16.55 9.06
CA PHE A 303 -18.99 17.12 7.71
C PHE A 303 -17.56 17.24 7.19
N ASP A 304 -16.63 17.69 8.04
CA ASP A 304 -15.25 17.83 7.63
C ASP A 304 -14.59 16.45 7.38
N THR A 305 -14.89 15.39 8.17
CA THR A 305 -14.38 14.01 7.87
C THR A 305 -14.84 13.55 6.50
N THR A 306 -16.08 13.87 6.15
CA THR A 306 -16.70 13.48 4.89
C THR A 306 -16.11 14.24 3.72
N LEU A 307 -15.86 15.53 3.90
CA LEU A 307 -15.16 16.35 2.90
C LEU A 307 -13.79 15.75 2.58
N ILE A 308 -13.03 15.36 3.60
CA ILE A 308 -11.73 14.69 3.41
C ILE A 308 -11.90 13.36 2.67
N ALA A 309 -12.84 12.51 3.11
CA ALA A 309 -13.08 11.21 2.48
C ALA A 309 -13.49 11.32 1.00
N LEU A 310 -14.38 12.25 0.67
CA LEU A 310 -14.81 12.52 -0.71
C LEU A 310 -13.66 13.09 -1.55
N SER A 311 -12.86 14.00 -0.99
CA SER A 311 -11.70 14.57 -1.69
C SER A 311 -10.68 13.49 -2.04
N LEU A 312 -10.35 12.62 -1.08
CA LEU A 312 -9.47 11.46 -1.28
C LEU A 312 -10.07 10.46 -2.28
N SER A 313 -11.39 10.22 -2.20
CA SER A 313 -12.09 9.32 -3.13
C SER A 313 -12.01 9.80 -4.57
N ILE A 314 -12.14 11.11 -4.83
CA ILE A 314 -12.05 11.66 -6.19
C ILE A 314 -10.63 11.44 -6.74
N ALA A 315 -9.61 11.73 -5.94
CA ALA A 315 -8.22 11.50 -6.33
C ALA A 315 -7.95 10.01 -6.62
N LEU A 316 -8.46 9.11 -5.77
CA LEU A 316 -8.28 7.67 -5.94
C LEU A 316 -9.02 7.14 -7.17
N ALA A 317 -10.25 7.59 -7.42
CA ALA A 317 -11.05 7.19 -8.58
C ALA A 317 -10.41 7.65 -9.90
N LEU A 318 -9.85 8.87 -9.92
CA LEU A 318 -9.10 9.37 -11.07
C LEU A 318 -7.85 8.51 -11.33
N LEU A 319 -7.08 8.20 -10.28
CA LEU A 319 -5.89 7.39 -10.40
C LEU A 319 -6.23 5.97 -10.89
N LEU A 320 -7.30 5.36 -10.37
CA LEU A 320 -7.81 4.07 -10.83
C LEU A 320 -8.13 4.10 -12.33
N ALA A 321 -8.86 5.12 -12.79
CA ALA A 321 -9.23 5.26 -14.20
C ALA A 321 -8.01 5.42 -15.12
N LEU A 322 -7.01 6.20 -14.71
CA LEU A 322 -5.79 6.43 -15.49
C LEU A 322 -4.94 5.16 -15.61
N VAL A 323 -4.74 4.44 -14.50
CA VAL A 323 -3.92 3.23 -14.48
C VAL A 323 -4.61 2.11 -15.24
N GLN A 324 -5.91 1.89 -15.00
CA GLN A 324 -6.68 0.86 -15.70
C GLN A 324 -6.68 1.09 -17.22
N ARG A 325 -6.96 2.32 -17.67
CA ARG A 325 -6.91 2.67 -19.09
C ARG A 325 -5.53 2.45 -19.71
N GLY A 326 -4.46 2.70 -18.95
CA GLY A 326 -3.09 2.48 -19.41
C GLY A 326 -2.77 0.98 -19.59
N GLU A 327 -3.21 0.15 -18.64
CA GLU A 327 -3.01 -1.30 -18.68
C GLU A 327 -3.82 -1.94 -19.82
N GLU A 328 -5.09 -1.57 -19.98
CA GLU A 328 -5.96 -2.03 -21.08
C GLU A 328 -5.35 -1.73 -22.45
N ARG A 329 -4.85 -0.50 -22.68
CA ARG A 329 -4.16 -0.13 -23.94
C ARG A 329 -2.94 -0.99 -24.22
N THR A 330 -2.21 -1.34 -23.17
CA THR A 330 -1.00 -2.18 -23.27
C THR A 330 -1.41 -3.60 -23.65
N LEU A 331 -2.45 -4.15 -23.02
CA LEU A 331 -3.00 -5.47 -23.31
C LEU A 331 -3.59 -5.56 -24.73
N THR A 332 -4.34 -4.56 -25.18
CA THR A 332 -4.84 -4.49 -26.57
C THR A 332 -3.72 -4.41 -27.61
N SER A 333 -2.59 -3.76 -27.27
CA SER A 333 -1.43 -3.70 -28.18
C SER A 333 -0.72 -5.05 -28.26
N LEU A 334 -0.59 -5.74 -27.13
CA LEU A 334 -0.10 -7.10 -27.08
C LEU A 334 -0.98 -8.07 -27.87
N GLU A 335 -2.30 -8.00 -27.71
CA GLU A 335 -3.24 -8.82 -28.46
C GLU A 335 -3.09 -8.65 -29.97
N ARG A 336 -2.99 -7.39 -30.45
CA ARG A 336 -2.75 -7.11 -31.87
C ARG A 336 -1.46 -7.74 -32.36
N TYR A 337 -0.35 -7.53 -31.63
CA TYR A 337 0.94 -8.13 -31.96
C TYR A 337 0.89 -9.65 -32.07
N LEU A 338 0.21 -10.32 -31.14
CA LEU A 338 0.08 -11.79 -31.17
C LEU A 338 -0.74 -12.28 -32.36
N ARG A 339 -1.87 -11.63 -32.64
CA ARG A 339 -2.75 -11.99 -33.77
C ARG A 339 -2.09 -11.77 -35.13
N ASP A 340 -1.32 -10.69 -35.27
CA ASP A 340 -0.61 -10.42 -36.52
C ASP A 340 0.48 -11.46 -36.80
N ASN A 341 1.19 -11.93 -35.77
CA ASN A 341 2.21 -12.97 -35.91
C ASN A 341 1.66 -14.36 -36.24
N VAL A 342 0.44 -14.70 -35.80
CA VAL A 342 -0.24 -15.96 -36.21
C VAL A 342 -0.48 -15.99 -37.72
N ARG A 343 -0.89 -14.87 -38.31
CA ARG A 343 -1.30 -14.80 -39.73
C ARG A 343 -0.14 -14.89 -40.72
N VAL A 344 1.09 -14.69 -40.26
CA VAL A 344 2.31 -14.67 -41.08
C VAL A 344 2.95 -16.07 -41.19
N HIS A 345 2.41 -17.08 -40.52
CA HIS A 345 2.84 -18.48 -40.59
C HIS A 345 1.73 -19.38 -41.12
#